data_AF-A0A9D8FBD7-F1
#
_entry.id   AF-A0A9D8FBD7-F1
#
_cell.length_a   1.000
_cell.length_b   1.000
_cell.length_c   1.000
_cell.angle_alpha   90.00
_cell.angle_beta   90.00
_cell.angle_gamma   90.00
#
_symmetry.space_group_name_H-M   'P 1'
#
loop_
_entity.id
_entity.type
_entity.pdbx_description
1 polymer ?
#
loop_
_entity_poly.entity_id
_entity_poly.type
_entity_poly.pdbx_seq_one_letter_code
_entity_poly.pdbx_strand_id
1 'polypeptide(L)' 'MEELLEIMKSTLASGEDIMISGFGKFQVNEKAPRKGRNPATGGDMVLKKRRTVTFSCAGKLRGRINGNE' A
#
# COMPACT_ATOMS: atom_id res chain seq x y z
N MET A 1 -7.94 -10.26 17.11
CA MET A 1 -8.01 -9.42 15.90
C MET A 1 -7.13 -8.19 16.01
N GLU A 2 -7.18 -7.49 17.14
CA GLU A 2 -6.32 -6.33 17.41
C GLU A 2 -4.81 -6.67 17.36
N GLU A 3 -4.41 -7.81 17.91
CA GLU A 3 -3.01 -8.29 17.87
C GLU A 3 -2.50 -8.53 16.44
N LEU A 4 -3.32 -9.12 15.56
CA LEU A 4 -2.97 -9.30 14.15
C LEU A 4 -2.72 -7.95 13.47
N LEU A 5 -3.60 -6.96 13.72
CA LEU A 5 -3.44 -5.62 13.17
C LEU A 5 -2.18 -4.94 13.69
N GLU A 6 -1.80 -5.18 14.94
CA GLU A 6 -0.57 -4.64 15.51
C GLU A 6 0.69 -5.24 14.87
N ILE A 7 0.71 -6.55 14.65
CA ILE A 7 1.77 -7.23 13.89
C ILE A 7 1.84 -6.66 12.46
N MET A 8 0.70 -6.50 11.79
CA MET A 8 0.70 -5.92 10.44
C MET A 8 1.24 -4.50 10.41
N LYS A 9 0.87 -3.65 11.39
CA LYS A 9 1.39 -2.29 11.51
C LYS A 9 2.91 -2.28 11.69
N SER A 10 3.42 -3.10 12.61
CA SER A 10 4.86 -3.12 12.91
C SER A 10 5.70 -3.62 11.74
N THR A 11 5.27 -4.70 11.06
CA THR A 11 5.93 -5.23 9.86
C THR A 11 5.92 -4.21 8.70
N LEU A 12 4.79 -3.57 8.42
CA LEU A 12 4.75 -2.55 7.36
C LEU A 12 5.57 -1.29 7.72
N ALA A 13 5.63 -0.92 9.00
CA ALA A 13 6.43 0.20 9.48
C ALA A 13 7.94 -0.08 9.41
N SER A 14 8.38 -1.34 9.59
CA SER A 14 9.78 -1.75 9.38
C SER A 14 10.19 -1.65 7.91
N GLY A 15 9.22 -1.70 6.99
CA GLY A 15 9.44 -1.64 5.55
C GLY A 15 9.30 -3.00 4.86
N GLU A 16 8.86 -4.02 5.58
CA GLU A 16 8.67 -5.36 5.07
C GLU A 16 7.29 -5.53 4.43
N ASP A 17 7.23 -6.35 3.37
CA ASP A 17 5.99 -6.73 2.70
C ASP A 17 5.26 -7.82 3.50
N ILE A 18 3.93 -7.84 3.45
CA ILE A 18 3.10 -8.90 4.03
C ILE A 18 2.38 -9.64 2.90
N MET A 19 2.47 -10.96 2.88
CA MET A 19 1.70 -11.81 1.98
C MET A 19 0.76 -12.71 2.78
N ILE A 20 -0.52 -12.63 2.48
CA ILE A 20 -1.55 -13.51 3.05
C ILE A 20 -2.06 -14.40 1.92
N SER A 21 -1.67 -15.68 1.96
CA SER A 21 -2.00 -16.64 0.90
C SER A 21 -3.50 -16.68 0.62
N GLY A 22 -3.87 -16.64 -0.67
CA GLY A 22 -5.26 -16.62 -1.11
C GLY A 22 -6.02 -15.30 -0.88
N PHE A 23 -5.47 -14.36 -0.10
CA PHE A 23 -6.07 -13.06 0.20
C PHE A 23 -5.43 -11.93 -0.61
N GLY A 24 -4.13 -11.73 -0.47
CA GLY A 24 -3.41 -10.67 -1.18
C GLY A 24 -2.06 -10.32 -0.57
N LYS A 25 -1.44 -9.28 -1.14
CA LYS A 25 -0.12 -8.79 -0.74
C LYS A 25 -0.19 -7.31 -0.37
N PHE A 26 0.35 -6.94 0.79
CA PHE A 26 0.63 -5.56 1.17
C PHE A 26 2.10 -5.27 0.88
N GLN A 27 2.35 -4.23 0.09
CA GLN A 27 3.69 -3.89 -0.37
C GLN A 27 4.10 -2.49 0.10
N VAL A 28 5.26 -2.39 0.74
CA VAL A 28 5.85 -1.11 1.10
C VAL A 28 6.64 -0.58 -0.09
N ASN A 29 6.26 0.60 -0.56
CA ASN A 29 6.87 1.26 -1.71
C ASN A 29 7.56 2.54 -1.27
N GLU A 30 8.83 2.68 -1.62
CA GLU A 30 9.53 3.94 -1.48
C GLU A 30 9.21 4.88 -2.63
N LYS A 31 8.86 6.11 -2.31
CA LYS A 31 8.61 7.17 -3.28
C LYS A 31 9.73 8.20 -3.16
N ALA A 32 10.50 8.33 -4.25
CA ALA A 32 11.51 9.37 -4.38
C ALA A 32 10.88 10.77 -4.34
N PRO A 33 11.63 11.80 -3.88
CA PRO A 33 11.18 13.18 -4.00
C PRO A 33 10.93 13.54 -5.46
N ARG A 34 9.86 14.28 -5.72
CA ARG A 34 9.53 14.73 -7.08
C ARG A 34 8.88 16.09 -7.07
N LYS A 35 8.98 16.78 -8.20
CA LYS A 35 8.19 17.99 -8.44
C LYS A 35 6.71 17.64 -8.62
N GLY A 36 5.86 18.52 -8.12
CA GLY A 36 4.41 18.49 -8.29
C GLY A 36 3.88 19.93 -8.33
N ARG A 37 2.55 20.07 -8.32
CA ARG A 37 1.88 21.37 -8.31
C ARG A 37 0.96 21.50 -7.11
N ASN A 38 0.88 22.72 -6.59
CA ASN A 38 -0.09 23.09 -5.58
C ASN A 38 -1.49 23.10 -6.20
N PRO A 39 -2.44 22.27 -5.74
CA PRO A 39 -3.80 22.27 -6.30
C PRO A 39 -4.52 23.61 -6.14
N ALA A 40 -4.21 24.39 -5.08
CA ALA A 40 -4.88 25.65 -4.79
C ALA A 40 -4.29 26.84 -5.58
N THR A 41 -2.97 26.85 -5.83
CA THR A 41 -2.30 28.00 -6.46
C THR A 41 -1.70 27.71 -7.84
N GLY A 42 -1.63 26.44 -8.24
CA GLY A 42 -1.00 26.00 -9.49
C GLY A 42 0.54 26.06 -9.50
N GLY A 43 1.15 26.69 -8.48
CA GLY A 43 2.59 26.85 -8.38
C GLY A 43 3.33 25.55 -8.10
N ASP A 44 4.63 25.54 -8.37
CA ASP A 44 5.49 24.38 -8.17
C ASP A 44 5.63 24.02 -6.68
N MET A 45 5.66 22.73 -6.38
CA MET A 45 5.98 22.20 -5.05
C MET A 45 6.86 20.96 -5.16
N VAL A 46 7.63 20.68 -4.11
CA VAL A 46 8.40 19.43 -4.00
C VAL A 46 7.66 18.50 -3.05
N LEU A 47 7.26 17.33 -3.56
CA LEU A 47 6.79 16.24 -2.73
C LEU A 47 8.01 15.54 -2.14
N LYS A 48 8.10 15.49 -0.81
CA LYS A 48 9.20 14.86 -0.08
C LYS A 48 9.22 13.34 -0.31
N LYS A 49 10.39 12.72 -0.07
CA LYS A 49 10.50 11.26 0.02
C LYS A 49 9.52 10.72 1.06
N ARG A 50 8.88 9.60 0.77
CA ARG A 50 7.95 8.93 1.69
C ARG A 50 7.82 7.45 1.36
N ARG A 51 7.28 6.67 2.30
CA ARG A 51 6.83 5.30 2.06
C ARG A 51 5.31 5.29 1.87
N THR A 52 4.82 4.38 1.02
CA THR A 52 3.40 4.14 0.80
C THR A 52 3.13 2.65 0.83
N VAL A 53 2.00 2.22 1.38
CA VAL A 53 1.57 0.81 1.30
C VAL A 53 0.59 0.65 0.15
N THR A 54 0.73 -0.40 -0.65
CA THR A 54 -0.24 -0.80 -1.68
C THR A 54 -0.73 -2.20 -1.39
N PHE A 55 -2.04 -2.43 -1.48
CA PHE A 55 -2.62 -3.76 -1.39
C PHE A 55 -2.97 -4.29 -2.78
N SER A 56 -2.54 -5.51 -3.07
CA SER A 56 -2.85 -6.26 -4.29
C SER A 56 -3.67 -7.48 -3.93
N CYS A 57 -4.93 -7.51 -4.39
CA CYS A 57 -5.86 -8.62 -4.15
C CYS A 57 -5.40 -9.89 -4.88
N ALA A 58 -5.40 -11.03 -4.19
CA ALA A 58 -5.03 -12.31 -4.80
C ALA A 58 -6.07 -12.74 -5.83
N GLY A 59 -5.63 -13.49 -6.85
CA GLY A 59 -6.51 -13.98 -7.91
C GLY A 59 -7.70 -14.78 -7.37
N LYS A 60 -7.48 -15.62 -6.35
CA LYS A 60 -8.53 -16.40 -5.69
C LYS A 60 -9.61 -15.52 -5.05
N LEU A 61 -9.21 -14.53 -4.26
CA LEU A 61 -10.14 -13.58 -3.65
C LEU A 61 -10.88 -12.77 -4.72
N ARG A 62 -10.17 -12.28 -5.74
CA ARG A 62 -10.78 -11.55 -6.86
C ARG A 62 -11.79 -12.40 -7.63
N GLY A 63 -11.47 -13.66 -7.92
CA GLY A 63 -12.37 -14.61 -8.59
C GLY A 63 -13.64 -14.81 -7.79
N ARG A 64 -13.52 -15.04 -6.48
CA ARG A 64 -14.65 -15.17 -5.57
C ARG A 64 -15.54 -13.92 -5.51
N ILE A 65 -14.95 -12.73 -5.48
CA ILE A 65 -15.71 -11.46 -5.49
C ILE A 65 -16.50 -11.28 -6.79
N ASN A 66 -15.92 -11.72 -7.91
CA ASN A 66 -16.52 -11.56 -9.22
C ASN A 66 -17.42 -12.74 -9.65
N GLY A 67 -17.55 -13.79 -8.82
CA GLY A 67 -18.34 -14.98 -9.14
C GLY A 67 -17.71 -15.92 -10.18
N ASN A 68 -16.39 -15.81 -10.41
CA ASN A 68 -15.66 -16.55 -11.43
C ASN A 68 -14.77 -17.65 -10.80
N GLU A 69 -15.30 -18.47 -9.88
CA GLU A 69 -14.51 -19.54 -9.22
C GLU A 69 -13.82 -20.48 -10.23
#